data_AF-A0AAE1KIG6-F1
#
_entry.id   AF-A0AAE1KIG6-F1
#
_cell.length_a   1.000
_cell.length_b   1.000
_cell.length_c   1.000
_cell.angle_alpha   90.00
_cell.angle_beta   90.00
_cell.angle_gamma   90.00
#
_symmetry.space_group_name_H-M   'P 1'
#
loop_
_entity.id
_entity.type
_entity.pdbx_description
1 polymer ?
#
loop_
_entity_poly.entity_id
_entity_poly.type
_entity_poly.pdbx_seq_one_letter_code
_entity_poly.pdbx_strand_id
1 'polypeptide(L)'
;MTHFSIATTRLLYTTHGYRQSLLKFFGSVGSLRYPWSFQPTKVLSVASGSQRDKECMGNTSGRAMENKGKEEHERSMEELLGEHLSSLAEVEGPPRVTVEELVASSEKFPVAFPVQTARVSTLQKSGHDKDKLEEQINSAYPLIHEKVLPLLAAFLHHKRIHGRKKERKLYENLDVMGLVDRLVAKRPIVFFTERDSYILRDGTLGSGDWYDIGHSRERPGLTLSDYISYDEVKLSALLCVSSQSPFINDGSRHNRGVLGAPGTFQPEGVIVGMVGARLELPGVMEWQDCVVTPEQNSKKQGYGPDPPPRQGLMKEWGRFWGTVLPTWDQVQKAPKDDFISLSPKRMLNINVYKARMQLSAETLLAEAGVRAKAVGLKAYVHVVGLGLGVWQLSSQQEQIFVDTFGDALKVVDTSSISDVDFSYINCTTCQESGDGEVFPDTGVTLHFSRRALHAPVPSGTLLVTNFAWDGNSLPGNEYWKGMLSSSGDPAAACSSGVAELHNSMINPRVCAANLHVASPTGIEHVAEYARRKLHEARTATQ
;
A
#
# COMPACT_ATOMS: atom_id res chain seq x y z
N MET A 1 50.39 -23.05 28.58
CA MET A 1 49.35 -24.07 28.34
C MET A 1 48.01 -23.41 28.59
N THR A 2 47.08 -23.18 27.67
CA THR A 2 47.04 -23.21 26.20
C THR A 2 45.81 -22.34 25.90
N HIS A 3 45.98 -21.27 25.11
CA HIS A 3 44.88 -20.47 24.59
C HIS A 3 44.11 -21.26 23.53
N PHE A 4 42.77 -21.18 23.53
CA PHE A 4 41.96 -21.54 22.37
C PHE A 4 41.21 -20.31 21.86
N SER A 5 41.68 -19.86 20.70
CA SER A 5 41.03 -18.95 19.75
C SER A 5 39.99 -19.73 18.96
N ILE A 6 38.81 -19.15 18.73
CA ILE A 6 37.87 -19.65 17.72
C ILE A 6 37.61 -18.52 16.73
N ALA A 7 37.83 -18.90 15.47
CA ALA A 7 38.01 -18.08 14.31
C ALA A 7 36.77 -17.30 13.88
N THR A 8 37.00 -16.05 13.49
CA THR A 8 36.06 -15.22 12.74
C THR A 8 36.24 -15.52 11.25
N THR A 9 35.26 -16.16 10.63
CA THR A 9 35.24 -16.35 9.18
C THR A 9 34.85 -15.04 8.51
N ARG A 10 35.83 -14.28 8.02
CA ARG A 10 35.63 -13.16 7.09
C ARG A 10 35.32 -13.71 5.70
N LEU A 11 34.09 -13.51 5.23
CA LEU A 11 33.79 -13.61 3.80
C LEU A 11 34.29 -12.33 3.12
N LEU A 12 35.37 -12.46 2.35
CA LEU A 12 35.86 -11.44 1.42
C LEU A 12 34.97 -11.49 0.16
N TYR A 13 34.16 -10.45 -0.05
CA TYR A 13 33.57 -10.21 -1.37
C TYR A 13 34.60 -9.48 -2.25
N THR A 14 35.19 -10.24 -3.17
CA THR A 14 36.03 -9.72 -4.25
C THR A 14 35.15 -9.05 -5.31
N THR A 15 35.34 -7.75 -5.47
CA THR A 15 34.89 -6.95 -6.62
C THR A 15 35.60 -7.42 -7.89
N HIS A 16 34.86 -7.93 -8.88
CA HIS A 16 35.34 -8.05 -10.26
C HIS A 16 34.67 -6.98 -11.11
N GLY A 17 35.50 -6.08 -11.64
CA GLY A 17 35.09 -5.05 -12.57
C GLY A 17 34.98 -5.57 -14.01
N TYR A 18 34.21 -4.86 -14.81
CA TYR A 18 34.44 -4.76 -16.25
C TYR A 18 34.55 -3.29 -16.64
N ARG A 19 35.66 -3.00 -17.32
CA ARG A 19 36.05 -1.69 -17.83
C ARG A 19 35.28 -1.33 -19.10
N GLN A 20 35.12 -0.01 -19.23
CA GLN A 20 34.87 0.81 -20.42
C GLN A 20 35.48 0.30 -21.73
N SER A 21 34.85 0.68 -22.86
CA SER A 21 35.52 1.37 -23.98
C SER A 21 34.56 1.96 -25.02
N LEU A 22 34.77 3.27 -25.26
CA LEU A 22 34.78 4.01 -26.54
C LEU A 22 33.60 4.90 -26.98
N LEU A 23 34.05 6.07 -27.46
CA LEU A 23 33.40 7.35 -27.70
C LEU A 23 33.25 7.65 -29.21
N LYS A 24 32.34 8.60 -29.50
CA LYS A 24 32.30 9.61 -30.60
C LYS A 24 31.88 9.18 -32.03
N PHE A 25 30.84 9.81 -32.59
CA PHE A 25 30.94 11.07 -33.38
C PHE A 25 29.55 11.69 -33.73
N PHE A 26 29.59 12.98 -34.08
CA PHE A 26 28.52 14.00 -34.24
C PHE A 26 27.44 13.82 -35.32
N GLY A 27 26.31 14.55 -35.18
CA GLY A 27 25.48 15.01 -36.30
C GLY A 27 24.13 15.64 -35.93
N SER A 28 24.09 16.99 -35.87
CA SER A 28 22.89 17.85 -35.86
C SER A 28 22.02 17.63 -37.11
N VAL A 29 20.67 17.61 -37.00
CA VAL A 29 19.70 18.39 -37.83
C VAL A 29 18.30 18.38 -37.17
N GLY A 30 17.63 19.53 -37.11
CA GLY A 30 16.26 19.63 -37.64
C GLY A 30 15.08 19.67 -36.67
N SER A 31 14.63 20.88 -36.37
CA SER A 31 13.27 21.20 -35.94
C SER A 31 12.19 20.62 -36.87
N LEU A 32 11.10 20.09 -36.32
CA LEU A 32 9.79 20.05 -36.98
C LEU A 32 8.67 20.02 -35.94
N ARG A 33 7.99 21.16 -35.80
CA ARG A 33 6.64 21.28 -35.21
C ARG A 33 5.64 20.71 -36.21
N TYR A 34 4.67 19.91 -35.78
CA TYR A 34 3.30 19.96 -36.33
C TYR A 34 2.28 19.50 -35.27
N PRO A 35 1.09 20.13 -35.20
CA PRO A 35 0.07 19.87 -34.19
C PRO A 35 -0.99 18.91 -34.73
N TRP A 36 -1.54 18.02 -33.89
CA TRP A 36 -2.82 17.37 -34.18
C TRP A 36 -3.68 17.28 -32.93
N SER A 37 -4.77 18.04 -32.97
CA SER A 37 -5.93 17.97 -32.09
C SER A 37 -6.74 16.71 -32.41
N PHE A 38 -7.12 15.97 -31.36
CA PHE A 38 -8.09 14.86 -31.45
C PHE A 38 -9.40 15.27 -30.78
N GLN A 39 -10.50 15.23 -31.54
CA GLN A 39 -11.86 15.15 -31.02
C GLN A 39 -12.37 13.71 -31.11
N PRO A 40 -13.27 13.27 -30.21
CA PRO A 40 -13.64 11.87 -30.05
C PRO A 40 -14.73 11.42 -31.04
N THR A 41 -14.52 10.25 -31.66
CA THR A 41 -15.50 9.59 -32.52
C THR A 41 -16.49 8.75 -31.72
N LYS A 42 -17.79 8.96 -32.02
CA LYS A 42 -18.94 8.22 -31.52
C LYS A 42 -18.93 6.75 -31.94
N VAL A 43 -19.28 5.88 -31.00
CA VAL A 43 -19.62 4.46 -31.22
C VAL A 43 -21.01 4.37 -31.83
N LEU A 44 -21.13 3.68 -32.98
CA LEU A 44 -22.40 3.34 -33.63
C LEU A 44 -22.81 1.91 -33.24
N SER A 45 -23.98 1.79 -32.61
CA SER A 45 -24.70 0.54 -32.35
C SER A 45 -25.32 0.00 -33.64
N VAL A 46 -25.12 -1.28 -33.94
CA VAL A 46 -25.87 -1.99 -34.99
C VAL A 46 -26.93 -2.86 -34.33
N ALA A 47 -28.20 -2.47 -34.52
CA ALA A 47 -29.35 -3.31 -34.28
C ALA A 47 -29.67 -4.11 -35.54
N SER A 48 -29.92 -5.41 -35.39
CA SER A 48 -30.53 -6.23 -36.45
C SER A 48 -31.80 -6.88 -35.90
N GLY A 49 -32.89 -6.68 -36.63
CA GLY A 49 -34.14 -7.40 -36.45
C GLY A 49 -34.71 -7.74 -37.82
N SER A 50 -35.14 -8.99 -38.00
CA SER A 50 -36.39 -9.30 -38.72
C SER A 50 -36.82 -10.74 -38.46
N GLN A 51 -38.11 -10.89 -38.14
CA GLN A 51 -38.85 -12.14 -37.98
C GLN A 51 -39.14 -12.83 -39.31
N ARG A 52 -39.33 -14.15 -39.30
CA ARG A 52 -40.59 -14.78 -39.73
C ARG A 52 -40.70 -16.26 -39.37
N ASP A 53 -41.95 -16.61 -39.11
CA ASP A 53 -42.51 -17.82 -38.48
C ASP A 53 -42.46 -19.10 -39.31
N LYS A 54 -42.60 -20.25 -38.61
CA LYS A 54 -43.47 -21.37 -39.02
C LYS A 54 -43.74 -22.31 -37.84
N GLU A 55 -45.01 -22.43 -37.49
CA GLU A 55 -45.58 -23.43 -36.56
C GLU A 55 -45.61 -24.83 -37.18
N CYS A 56 -45.44 -25.88 -36.35
CA CYS A 56 -46.24 -27.10 -36.40
C CYS A 56 -46.16 -27.88 -35.07
N MET A 57 -47.31 -28.37 -34.64
CA MET A 57 -47.61 -29.00 -33.34
C MET A 57 -47.12 -30.45 -33.20
N GLY A 58 -46.93 -30.89 -31.95
CA GLY A 58 -46.87 -32.32 -31.59
C GLY A 58 -46.54 -32.59 -30.12
N ASN A 59 -47.56 -32.89 -29.31
CA ASN A 59 -47.53 -33.30 -27.90
C ASN A 59 -46.56 -34.47 -27.58
N THR A 60 -45.93 -34.46 -26.40
CA THR A 60 -46.14 -35.46 -25.31
C THR A 60 -45.25 -35.25 -24.07
N SER A 61 -45.90 -35.14 -22.92
CA SER A 61 -45.52 -35.59 -21.57
C SER A 61 -44.03 -35.72 -21.17
N GLY A 62 -43.61 -34.90 -20.21
CA GLY A 62 -42.37 -35.11 -19.45
C GLY A 62 -42.20 -34.07 -18.36
N ARG A 63 -42.61 -34.41 -17.13
CA ARG A 63 -42.52 -33.60 -15.93
C ARG A 63 -41.05 -33.30 -15.61
N ALA A 64 -40.57 -32.12 -15.94
CA ALA A 64 -39.29 -31.58 -15.46
C ALA A 64 -39.53 -30.17 -14.93
N MET A 65 -39.15 -29.95 -13.68
CA MET A 65 -39.14 -28.64 -13.05
C MET A 65 -38.31 -27.67 -13.89
N GLU A 66 -38.97 -26.75 -14.58
CA GLU A 66 -38.36 -25.51 -15.05
C GLU A 66 -38.05 -24.63 -13.84
N ASN A 67 -36.88 -24.81 -13.24
CA ASN A 67 -36.21 -23.69 -12.57
C ASN A 67 -35.67 -22.80 -13.68
N LYS A 68 -36.52 -21.86 -14.16
CA LYS A 68 -36.06 -20.75 -14.98
C LYS A 68 -35.02 -19.99 -14.17
N GLY A 69 -33.77 -20.06 -14.65
CA GLY A 69 -32.66 -19.31 -14.12
C GLY A 69 -33.01 -17.83 -14.11
N LYS A 70 -33.18 -17.27 -12.92
CA LYS A 70 -32.78 -15.90 -12.70
C LYS A 70 -31.27 -15.92 -12.85
N GLU A 71 -30.74 -15.29 -13.90
CA GLU A 71 -29.37 -14.80 -13.85
C GLU A 71 -29.27 -14.00 -12.55
N GLU A 72 -28.60 -14.56 -11.53
CA GLU A 72 -28.25 -13.78 -10.35
C GLU A 72 -27.40 -12.62 -10.87
N HIS A 73 -27.93 -11.40 -10.76
CA HIS A 73 -27.19 -10.20 -11.06
C HIS A 73 -25.92 -10.21 -10.19
N GLU A 74 -24.77 -10.33 -10.84
CA GLU A 74 -23.49 -10.28 -10.15
C GLU A 74 -23.31 -8.87 -9.57
N ARG A 75 -23.22 -8.81 -8.25
CA ARG A 75 -23.22 -7.54 -7.53
C ARG A 75 -21.88 -6.82 -7.69
N SER A 76 -21.93 -5.49 -7.80
CA SER A 76 -20.72 -4.66 -7.84
C SER A 76 -20.07 -4.55 -6.45
N MET A 77 -18.81 -4.13 -6.38
CA MET A 77 -18.14 -3.90 -5.10
C MET A 77 -18.81 -2.79 -4.30
N GLU A 78 -19.33 -1.77 -4.98
CA GLU A 78 -20.06 -0.66 -4.38
C GLU A 78 -21.40 -1.11 -3.79
N GLU A 79 -22.12 -2.01 -4.48
CA GLU A 79 -23.35 -2.61 -3.94
C GLU A 79 -23.07 -3.49 -2.71
N LEU A 80 -21.90 -4.15 -2.66
CA LEU A 80 -21.47 -4.92 -1.50
C LEU A 80 -21.07 -3.99 -0.34
N LEU A 81 -20.35 -2.89 -0.61
CA LEU A 81 -20.07 -1.88 0.41
C LEU A 81 -21.35 -1.26 0.98
N GLY A 82 -22.37 -1.06 0.13
CA GLY A 82 -23.67 -0.52 0.52
C GLY A 82 -24.32 -1.23 1.71
N GLU A 83 -24.09 -2.54 1.85
CA GLU A 83 -24.58 -3.35 2.97
C GLU A 83 -23.94 -2.98 4.32
N HIS A 84 -22.73 -2.41 4.27
CA HIS A 84 -21.94 -2.05 5.44
C HIS A 84 -22.05 -0.57 5.82
N LEU A 85 -22.50 0.31 4.92
CA LEU A 85 -22.49 1.76 5.16
C LEU A 85 -23.28 2.16 6.42
N SER A 86 -24.41 1.51 6.71
CA SER A 86 -25.20 1.84 7.91
C SER A 86 -24.46 1.50 9.20
N SER A 87 -23.75 0.37 9.27
CA SER A 87 -22.95 0.03 10.46
C SER A 87 -21.70 0.89 10.57
N LEU A 88 -21.07 1.23 9.43
CA LEU A 88 -19.91 2.12 9.39
C LEU A 88 -20.26 3.54 9.87
N ALA A 89 -21.45 4.05 9.56
CA ALA A 89 -21.92 5.37 9.97
C ALA A 89 -22.09 5.54 11.49
N GLU A 90 -22.17 4.43 12.23
CA GLU A 90 -22.32 4.40 13.70
C GLU A 90 -20.99 4.12 14.42
N VAL A 91 -19.87 4.00 13.69
CA VAL A 91 -18.55 3.77 14.32
C VAL A 91 -18.11 5.02 15.08
N GLU A 92 -17.82 4.83 16.37
CA GLU A 92 -17.20 5.85 17.21
C GLU A 92 -15.69 5.68 17.27
N GLY A 93 -14.96 6.80 17.26
CA GLY A 93 -13.51 6.80 17.40
C GLY A 93 -13.07 6.26 18.77
N PRO A 94 -11.89 5.63 18.88
CA PRO A 94 -11.41 5.14 20.17
C PRO A 94 -11.13 6.29 21.14
N PRO A 95 -11.13 6.02 22.46
CA PRO A 95 -10.79 7.02 23.46
C PRO A 95 -9.37 7.56 23.24
N ARG A 96 -9.10 8.72 23.84
CA ARG A 96 -7.74 9.25 23.89
C ARG A 96 -6.86 8.36 24.75
N VAL A 97 -5.57 8.33 24.41
CA VAL A 97 -4.53 7.57 25.10
C VAL A 97 -3.56 8.55 25.75
N THR A 98 -3.31 8.37 27.04
CA THR A 98 -2.33 9.15 27.81
C THR A 98 -0.91 8.64 27.59
N VAL A 99 0.09 9.44 27.95
CA VAL A 99 1.49 8.98 27.93
C VAL A 99 1.68 7.75 28.81
N GLU A 100 1.08 7.73 30.00
CA GLU A 100 1.22 6.62 30.95
C GLU A 100 0.63 5.31 30.39
N GLU A 101 -0.54 5.36 29.76
CA GLU A 101 -1.16 4.18 29.14
C GLU A 101 -0.31 3.62 27.99
N LEU A 102 0.20 4.49 27.12
CA LEU A 102 1.08 4.06 26.03
C LEU A 102 2.38 3.44 26.58
N VAL A 103 3.03 4.09 27.56
CA VAL A 103 4.26 3.58 28.16
C VAL A 103 4.02 2.22 28.83
N ALA A 104 2.94 2.07 29.57
CA ALA A 104 2.59 0.79 30.20
C ALA A 104 2.31 -0.32 29.19
N SER A 105 1.74 0.01 28.02
CA SER A 105 1.55 -0.91 26.91
C SER A 105 2.88 -1.29 26.25
N SER A 106 3.74 -0.29 25.99
CA SER A 106 5.07 -0.44 25.42
C SER A 106 6.00 -1.31 26.30
N GLU A 107 5.92 -1.19 27.63
CA GLU A 107 6.67 -2.02 28.57
C GLU A 107 6.23 -3.49 28.58
N LYS A 108 4.99 -3.79 28.17
CA LYS A 108 4.46 -5.16 28.04
C LYS A 108 4.71 -5.75 26.66
N PHE A 109 5.29 -4.99 25.73
CA PHE A 109 5.55 -5.47 24.38
C PHE A 109 6.52 -6.67 24.42
N PRO A 110 6.22 -7.77 23.72
CA PRO A 110 6.88 -9.08 23.94
C PRO A 110 8.32 -9.17 23.43
N VAL A 111 8.80 -8.19 22.66
CA VAL A 111 10.17 -8.16 22.14
C VAL A 111 10.87 -6.88 22.61
N ALA A 112 12.15 -7.02 22.97
CA ALA A 112 12.94 -5.88 23.42
C ALA A 112 13.12 -4.84 22.31
N PHE A 113 12.95 -3.56 22.65
CA PHE A 113 13.35 -2.45 21.79
C PHE A 113 14.88 -2.42 21.67
N PRO A 114 15.45 -2.58 20.47
CA PRO A 114 16.90 -2.51 20.28
C PRO A 114 17.50 -1.14 20.61
N VAL A 115 16.70 -0.07 20.50
CA VAL A 115 17.14 1.31 20.77
C VAL A 115 16.05 2.04 21.54
N GLN A 116 16.43 2.84 22.52
CA GLN A 116 15.50 3.45 23.49
C GLN A 116 15.22 4.93 23.21
N THR A 117 16.01 5.57 22.35
CA THR A 117 16.10 7.03 22.21
C THR A 117 14.83 7.69 21.68
N ALA A 118 14.12 7.04 20.77
CA ALA A 118 12.87 7.56 20.19
C ALA A 118 11.61 7.13 20.98
N ARG A 119 11.75 6.38 22.07
CA ARG A 119 10.60 5.93 22.87
C ARG A 119 9.98 7.09 23.64
N VAL A 120 8.65 7.14 23.72
CA VAL A 120 7.88 8.16 24.43
C VAL A 120 8.35 8.30 25.89
N SER A 121 8.61 7.19 26.59
CA SER A 121 9.13 7.22 27.96
C SER A 121 10.49 7.91 28.07
N THR A 122 11.34 7.78 27.06
CA THR A 122 12.68 8.39 27.02
C THR A 122 12.59 9.85 26.65
N LEU A 123 11.74 10.20 25.67
CA LEU A 123 11.48 11.57 25.26
C LEU A 123 10.91 12.39 26.43
N GLN A 124 9.91 11.87 27.15
CA GLN A 124 9.34 12.52 28.33
C GLN A 124 10.41 12.77 29.40
N LYS A 125 11.24 11.77 29.72
CA LYS A 125 12.36 11.91 30.69
C LYS A 125 13.42 12.92 30.24
N SER A 126 13.53 13.14 28.93
CA SER A 126 14.47 14.09 28.32
C SER A 126 13.91 15.52 28.25
N GLY A 127 12.73 15.77 28.82
CA GLY A 127 12.11 17.08 28.92
C GLY A 127 11.17 17.44 27.78
N HIS A 128 10.77 16.49 26.93
CA HIS A 128 9.69 16.73 25.97
C HIS A 128 8.38 16.97 26.70
N ASP A 129 7.61 17.94 26.20
CA ASP A 129 6.33 18.31 26.77
C ASP A 129 5.33 17.14 26.73
N LYS A 130 4.67 16.90 27.87
CA LYS A 130 3.77 15.75 28.02
C LYS A 130 2.53 15.90 27.15
N ASP A 131 1.92 17.08 27.13
CA ASP A 131 0.68 17.33 26.39
C ASP A 131 0.92 17.17 24.89
N LYS A 132 2.06 17.65 24.39
CA LYS A 132 2.50 17.46 23.01
C LYS A 132 2.74 15.99 22.66
N LEU A 133 3.35 15.20 23.55
CA LEU A 133 3.49 13.76 23.35
C LEU A 133 2.12 13.07 23.28
N GLU A 134 1.16 13.46 24.13
CA GLU A 134 -0.22 12.95 24.05
C GLU A 134 -0.91 13.35 22.75
N GLU A 135 -0.73 14.58 22.25
CA GLU A 135 -1.23 14.97 20.94
C GLU A 135 -0.65 14.08 19.83
N GLN A 136 0.64 13.82 19.83
CA GLN A 136 1.32 12.95 18.86
C GLN A 136 0.80 11.50 18.94
N ILE A 137 0.66 10.94 20.14
CA ILE A 137 0.05 9.62 20.36
C ILE A 137 -1.37 9.55 19.77
N ASN A 138 -2.18 10.57 20.06
CA ASN A 138 -3.57 10.62 19.66
C ASN A 138 -3.79 10.97 18.19
N SER A 139 -2.77 11.52 17.53
CA SER A 139 -2.77 11.82 16.11
C SER A 139 -2.64 10.59 15.20
N ALA A 140 -2.30 9.43 15.78
CA ALA A 140 -2.09 8.18 15.05
C ALA A 140 -3.40 7.53 14.61
N TYR A 141 -3.49 7.13 13.34
CA TYR A 141 -4.61 6.35 12.81
C TYR A 141 -4.24 5.48 11.59
N PRO A 142 -4.94 4.36 11.37
CA PRO A 142 -4.88 3.65 10.09
C PRO A 142 -5.62 4.45 9.00
N LEU A 143 -5.10 4.39 7.78
CA LEU A 143 -5.56 5.16 6.63
C LEU A 143 -5.61 4.26 5.39
N ILE A 144 -6.71 4.31 4.65
CA ILE A 144 -6.87 3.62 3.36
C ILE A 144 -7.43 4.57 2.30
N HIS A 145 -7.16 4.31 1.03
CA HIS A 145 -7.85 4.99 -0.07
C HIS A 145 -9.32 4.54 -0.16
N GLU A 146 -10.25 5.43 -0.51
CA GLU A 146 -11.70 5.14 -0.51
C GLU A 146 -12.09 3.94 -1.38
N LYS A 147 -11.37 3.75 -2.50
CA LYS A 147 -11.56 2.60 -3.40
C LYS A 147 -11.28 1.24 -2.71
N VAL A 148 -10.55 1.22 -1.59
CA VAL A 148 -10.21 0.00 -0.86
C VAL A 148 -11.42 -0.53 -0.08
N LEU A 149 -12.33 0.32 0.41
CA LEU A 149 -13.50 -0.14 1.17
C LEU A 149 -14.42 -1.09 0.37
N PRO A 150 -14.81 -0.77 -0.88
CA PRO A 150 -15.53 -1.71 -1.75
C PRO A 150 -14.78 -3.03 -1.95
N LEU A 151 -13.45 -2.97 -2.14
CA LEU A 151 -12.62 -4.17 -2.30
C LEU A 151 -12.65 -5.07 -1.04
N LEU A 152 -12.63 -4.49 0.16
CA LEU A 152 -12.76 -5.26 1.41
C LEU A 152 -14.10 -5.97 1.51
N ALA A 153 -15.20 -5.29 1.13
CA ALA A 153 -16.53 -5.91 1.10
C ALA A 153 -16.61 -7.04 0.07
N ALA A 154 -16.07 -6.82 -1.14
CA ALA A 154 -15.99 -7.84 -2.19
C ALA A 154 -15.14 -9.05 -1.78
N PHE A 155 -14.02 -8.82 -1.11
CA PHE A 155 -13.18 -9.87 -0.55
C PHE A 155 -13.95 -10.74 0.45
N LEU A 156 -14.63 -10.13 1.42
CA LEU A 156 -15.43 -10.85 2.42
C LEU A 156 -16.54 -11.66 1.76
N HIS A 157 -17.28 -11.05 0.83
CA HIS A 157 -18.33 -11.71 0.06
C HIS A 157 -17.79 -12.95 -0.66
N HIS A 158 -16.71 -12.79 -1.44
CA HIS A 158 -16.07 -13.89 -2.17
C HIS A 158 -15.60 -14.99 -1.22
N LYS A 159 -14.92 -14.64 -0.13
CA LYS A 159 -14.35 -15.61 0.82
C LYS A 159 -15.41 -16.38 1.59
N ARG A 160 -16.57 -15.79 1.87
CA ARG A 160 -17.70 -16.50 2.50
C ARG A 160 -18.32 -17.56 1.60
N ILE A 161 -18.43 -17.29 0.30
CA ILE A 161 -19.07 -18.21 -0.65
C ILE A 161 -18.06 -19.24 -1.20
N HIS A 162 -16.90 -18.77 -1.64
CA HIS A 162 -15.95 -19.55 -2.41
C HIS A 162 -14.65 -19.89 -1.68
N GLY A 163 -14.41 -19.29 -0.50
CA GLY A 163 -13.25 -19.60 0.32
C GLY A 163 -13.20 -21.06 0.78
N ARG A 164 -12.05 -21.48 1.31
CA ARG A 164 -11.82 -22.79 1.90
C ARG A 164 -12.61 -22.93 3.20
N LYS A 165 -12.71 -24.16 3.74
CA LYS A 165 -13.45 -24.44 4.98
C LYS A 165 -13.04 -23.52 6.15
N LYS A 166 -11.74 -23.29 6.33
CA LYS A 166 -11.21 -22.44 7.41
C LYS A 166 -11.46 -20.96 7.16
N GLU A 167 -11.27 -20.50 5.93
CA GLU A 167 -11.59 -19.14 5.50
C GLU A 167 -13.08 -18.84 5.71
N ARG A 168 -13.99 -19.68 5.21
CA ARG A 168 -15.43 -19.49 5.40
C ARG A 168 -15.81 -19.40 6.89
N LYS A 169 -15.23 -20.26 7.73
CA LYS A 169 -15.44 -20.22 9.18
C LYS A 169 -14.97 -18.91 9.80
N LEU A 170 -13.81 -18.38 9.38
CA LEU A 170 -13.30 -17.11 9.89
C LEU A 170 -14.17 -15.93 9.42
N TYR A 171 -14.53 -15.91 8.14
CA TYR A 171 -15.17 -14.75 7.50
C TYR A 171 -16.71 -14.72 7.63
N GLU A 172 -17.33 -15.80 8.11
CA GLU A 172 -18.79 -15.94 8.26
C GLU A 172 -19.43 -14.71 8.90
N ASN A 173 -18.86 -14.23 10.02
CA ASN A 173 -19.37 -13.10 10.79
C ASN A 173 -18.42 -11.90 10.82
N LEU A 174 -17.33 -11.93 10.05
CA LEU A 174 -16.35 -10.85 10.04
C LEU A 174 -16.81 -9.75 9.10
N ASP A 175 -17.07 -8.54 9.59
CA ASP A 175 -17.42 -7.38 8.79
C ASP A 175 -16.18 -6.61 8.29
N VAL A 176 -16.40 -5.49 7.59
CA VAL A 176 -15.31 -4.66 7.05
C VAL A 176 -14.40 -4.14 8.15
N MET A 177 -14.94 -3.73 9.30
CA MET A 177 -14.15 -3.21 10.43
C MET A 177 -13.32 -4.32 11.08
N GLY A 178 -13.92 -5.49 11.29
CA GLY A 178 -13.22 -6.68 11.77
C GLY A 178 -12.12 -7.11 10.81
N LEU A 179 -12.31 -6.97 9.50
CA LEU A 179 -11.24 -7.22 8.52
C LEU A 179 -10.12 -6.19 8.67
N VAL A 180 -10.41 -4.90 8.78
CA VAL A 180 -9.39 -3.85 9.00
C VAL A 180 -8.59 -4.12 10.28
N ASP A 181 -9.25 -4.45 11.39
CA ASP A 181 -8.56 -4.81 12.64
C ASP A 181 -7.62 -6.01 12.44
N ARG A 182 -8.05 -7.02 11.68
CA ARG A 182 -7.17 -8.14 11.33
C ARG A 182 -5.98 -7.69 10.49
N LEU A 183 -6.19 -6.88 9.45
CA LEU A 183 -5.12 -6.40 8.57
C LEU A 183 -4.05 -5.64 9.35
N VAL A 184 -4.41 -4.94 10.43
CA VAL A 184 -3.46 -4.22 11.28
C VAL A 184 -2.85 -5.12 12.37
N ALA A 185 -3.66 -5.88 13.10
CA ALA A 185 -3.22 -6.56 14.34
C ALA A 185 -2.70 -7.99 14.13
N LYS A 186 -3.13 -8.69 13.07
CA LYS A 186 -2.77 -10.10 12.85
C LYS A 186 -1.46 -10.26 12.05
N ARG A 187 -0.53 -9.34 12.24
CA ARG A 187 0.82 -9.37 11.66
C ARG A 187 1.82 -10.00 12.64
N PRO A 188 2.88 -10.67 12.18
CA PRO A 188 4.07 -10.94 12.99
C PRO A 188 4.82 -9.63 13.30
N ILE A 189 5.74 -9.69 14.26
CA ILE A 189 6.60 -8.55 14.62
C ILE A 189 7.57 -8.25 13.47
N VAL A 190 8.13 -9.30 12.86
CA VAL A 190 9.05 -9.23 11.72
C VAL A 190 8.55 -10.15 10.61
N PHE A 191 8.65 -9.71 9.37
CA PHE A 191 8.42 -10.52 8.18
C PHE A 191 9.12 -9.92 6.97
N PHE A 192 10.11 -10.62 6.41
CA PHE A 192 10.87 -10.13 5.26
C PHE A 192 11.56 -11.27 4.50
N THR A 193 12.20 -10.93 3.37
CA THR A 193 12.85 -11.84 2.39
C THR A 193 11.90 -12.75 1.63
N GLU A 194 12.39 -13.28 0.50
CA GLU A 194 11.74 -14.35 -0.28
C GLU A 194 11.50 -15.66 0.49
N ARG A 195 12.12 -15.85 1.67
CA ARG A 195 11.98 -17.07 2.49
C ARG A 195 10.96 -16.92 3.62
N ASP A 196 10.24 -15.81 3.67
CA ASP A 196 9.30 -15.49 4.76
C ASP A 196 9.97 -15.61 6.14
N SER A 197 11.12 -14.97 6.34
CA SER A 197 11.76 -14.95 7.66
C SER A 197 10.93 -14.11 8.62
N TYR A 198 10.56 -14.65 9.78
CA TYR A 198 9.66 -13.97 10.73
C TYR A 198 10.08 -14.04 12.19
N ILE A 199 9.53 -13.10 12.97
CA ILE A 199 9.41 -13.15 14.42
C ILE A 199 7.92 -13.01 14.74
N LEU A 200 7.33 -14.03 15.33
CA LEU A 200 5.92 -14.07 15.71
C LEU A 200 5.66 -13.16 16.93
N ARG A 201 4.37 -12.89 17.23
CA ARG A 201 3.99 -12.02 18.35
C ARG A 201 4.33 -12.59 19.73
N ASP A 202 4.61 -13.88 19.83
CA ASP A 202 5.13 -14.52 21.04
C ASP A 202 6.67 -14.53 21.10
N GLY A 203 7.34 -13.90 20.13
CA GLY A 203 8.80 -13.88 20.00
C GLY A 203 9.39 -15.09 19.25
N THR A 204 8.58 -16.05 18.82
CA THR A 204 9.06 -17.24 18.10
C THR A 204 9.69 -16.86 16.76
N LEU A 205 10.91 -17.32 16.51
CA LEU A 205 11.62 -17.13 15.24
C LEU A 205 11.35 -18.29 14.29
N GLY A 206 11.27 -17.99 12.98
CA GLY A 206 11.18 -19.02 11.96
C GLY A 206 11.25 -18.49 10.54
N SER A 207 11.00 -19.37 9.58
CA SER A 207 10.93 -19.04 8.15
C SER A 207 10.02 -20.01 7.41
N GLY A 208 9.38 -19.55 6.34
CA GLY A 208 8.53 -20.38 5.47
C GLY A 208 7.16 -20.72 6.05
N ASP A 209 6.46 -21.66 5.41
CA ASP A 209 5.11 -22.14 5.75
C ASP A 209 3.97 -21.10 5.72
N TRP A 210 4.26 -19.85 5.35
CA TRP A 210 3.24 -18.79 5.30
C TRP A 210 2.16 -19.06 4.25
N TYR A 211 2.53 -19.74 3.15
CA TYR A 211 1.62 -20.23 2.12
C TYR A 211 0.53 -21.16 2.64
N ASP A 212 0.76 -21.82 3.78
CA ASP A 212 -0.18 -22.79 4.33
C ASP A 212 -1.22 -22.16 5.26
N ILE A 213 -1.07 -20.89 5.67
CA ILE A 213 -2.04 -20.18 6.52
C ILE A 213 -3.40 -20.10 5.81
N GLY A 214 -4.45 -20.65 6.44
CA GLY A 214 -5.79 -20.75 5.85
C GLY A 214 -6.01 -22.00 4.97
N HIS A 215 -4.97 -22.81 4.76
CA HIS A 215 -5.05 -24.10 4.07
C HIS A 215 -5.21 -25.28 5.07
N SER A 216 -5.45 -26.47 4.53
CA SER A 216 -5.50 -27.71 5.32
C SER A 216 -4.15 -28.08 5.95
N ARG A 217 -3.05 -27.54 5.41
CA ARG A 217 -1.67 -27.78 5.86
C ARG A 217 -1.18 -26.77 6.90
N GLU A 218 -1.96 -25.74 7.25
CA GLU A 218 -1.55 -24.78 8.28
C GLU A 218 -1.17 -25.50 9.57
N ARG A 219 -0.14 -25.02 10.26
CA ARG A 219 0.41 -25.66 11.45
C ARG A 219 0.14 -24.85 12.72
N PRO A 220 0.17 -25.47 13.91
CA PRO A 220 0.07 -24.72 15.16
C PRO A 220 1.08 -23.56 15.22
N GLY A 221 0.61 -22.39 15.67
CA GLY A 221 1.39 -21.15 15.70
C GLY A 221 1.42 -20.36 14.39
N LEU A 222 1.07 -20.95 13.24
CA LEU A 222 0.91 -20.29 11.95
C LEU A 222 -0.47 -20.63 11.37
N THR A 223 -1.50 -20.06 11.98
CA THR A 223 -2.89 -20.34 11.63
C THR A 223 -3.61 -19.08 11.15
N LEU A 224 -4.65 -19.26 10.35
CA LEU A 224 -5.47 -18.14 9.87
C LEU A 224 -6.13 -17.35 11.01
N SER A 225 -6.40 -17.98 12.16
CA SER A 225 -6.93 -17.27 13.34
C SER A 225 -5.92 -16.29 13.94
N ASP A 226 -4.63 -16.61 13.83
CA ASP A 226 -3.55 -15.87 14.48
C ASP A 226 -2.86 -14.89 13.52
N TYR A 227 -2.75 -15.22 12.24
CA TYR A 227 -1.99 -14.42 11.29
C TYR A 227 -2.74 -14.23 9.98
N ILE A 228 -2.42 -13.13 9.30
CA ILE A 228 -2.96 -12.84 7.97
C ILE A 228 -2.37 -13.80 6.93
N SER A 229 -3.24 -14.35 6.08
CA SER A 229 -2.85 -15.15 4.91
C SER A 229 -2.29 -14.25 3.79
N TYR A 230 -1.64 -14.82 2.77
CA TYR A 230 -1.13 -13.99 1.63
C TYR A 230 -2.21 -13.18 0.91
N ASP A 231 -3.45 -13.68 0.87
CA ASP A 231 -4.56 -12.92 0.30
C ASP A 231 -4.88 -11.68 1.16
N GLU A 232 -4.79 -11.81 2.49
CA GLU A 232 -4.92 -10.69 3.43
C GLU A 232 -3.68 -9.79 3.44
N VAL A 233 -2.45 -10.31 3.26
CA VAL A 233 -1.22 -9.50 3.14
C VAL A 233 -1.32 -8.49 1.99
N LYS A 234 -1.90 -8.90 0.87
CA LYS A 234 -2.12 -8.03 -0.29
C LYS A 234 -3.08 -6.88 0.02
N LEU A 235 -4.16 -7.13 0.77
CA LEU A 235 -5.06 -6.08 1.24
C LEU A 235 -4.36 -5.17 2.26
N SER A 236 -3.59 -5.77 3.17
CA SER A 236 -2.82 -5.10 4.21
C SER A 236 -1.80 -4.12 3.62
N ALA A 237 -1.25 -4.39 2.44
CA ALA A 237 -0.35 -3.48 1.72
C ALA A 237 -1.04 -2.19 1.21
N LEU A 238 -2.38 -2.14 1.17
CA LEU A 238 -3.14 -0.93 0.84
C LEU A 238 -3.47 -0.08 2.07
N LEU A 239 -3.12 -0.57 3.27
CA LEU A 239 -3.33 0.12 4.54
C LEU A 239 -2.06 0.85 4.97
N CYS A 240 -2.21 2.14 5.21
CA CYS A 240 -1.18 3.02 5.75
C CYS A 240 -1.45 3.31 7.23
N VAL A 241 -0.44 3.79 7.95
CA VAL A 241 -0.61 4.37 9.29
C VAL A 241 0.10 5.72 9.32
N SER A 242 -0.60 6.76 9.76
CA SER A 242 -0.07 8.13 9.84
C SER A 242 -0.10 8.63 11.27
N SER A 243 0.92 9.41 11.67
CA SER A 243 0.92 10.18 12.91
C SER A 243 1.78 11.44 12.79
N GLN A 244 1.48 12.45 13.61
CA GLN A 244 2.49 13.41 14.02
C GLN A 244 3.48 12.69 14.93
N SER A 245 4.77 12.91 14.71
CA SER A 245 5.83 12.24 15.44
C SER A 245 6.93 13.23 15.84
N PRO A 246 7.53 13.05 17.03
CA PRO A 246 8.81 13.67 17.32
C PRO A 246 9.88 12.99 16.46
N PHE A 247 10.88 13.75 16.05
CA PHE A 247 12.07 13.24 15.40
C PHE A 247 13.27 13.47 16.32
N ILE A 248 14.24 12.56 16.28
CA ILE A 248 15.43 12.63 17.15
C ILE A 248 16.74 12.83 16.38
N ASN A 249 16.70 12.71 15.06
CA ASN A 249 17.82 12.91 14.13
C ASN A 249 17.29 13.13 12.70
N ASP A 250 18.17 13.19 11.70
CA ASP A 250 17.82 13.45 10.30
C ASP A 250 17.11 12.28 9.58
N GLY A 251 16.98 11.13 10.22
CA GLY A 251 16.35 9.93 9.66
C GLY A 251 17.15 9.29 8.53
N SER A 252 18.44 9.60 8.39
CA SER A 252 19.33 8.93 7.43
C SER A 252 19.35 7.41 7.65
N ARG A 253 19.61 6.64 6.58
CA ARG A 253 19.61 5.17 6.62
C ARG A 253 20.53 4.55 7.70
N HIS A 254 21.58 5.25 8.10
CA HIS A 254 22.55 4.80 9.08
C HIS A 254 22.42 5.49 10.45
N ASN A 255 21.29 6.15 10.72
CA ASN A 255 21.09 6.92 11.95
C ASN A 255 21.17 6.06 13.23
N ARG A 256 20.70 4.80 13.17
CA ARG A 256 20.83 3.79 14.24
C ARG A 256 20.37 4.25 15.63
N GLY A 257 19.47 5.23 15.70
CA GLY A 257 18.94 5.78 16.94
C GLY A 257 19.85 6.77 17.66
N VAL A 258 20.90 7.24 16.98
CA VAL A 258 21.80 8.26 17.51
C VAL A 258 21.11 9.62 17.46
N LEU A 259 21.18 10.40 18.54
CA LEU A 259 20.61 11.75 18.60
C LEU A 259 21.34 12.69 17.62
N GLY A 260 20.56 13.43 16.84
CA GLY A 260 21.05 14.49 15.96
C GLY A 260 21.35 15.77 16.73
N ALA A 261 22.20 16.63 16.17
CA ALA A 261 22.44 17.95 16.74
C ALA A 261 21.22 18.86 16.47
N PRO A 262 20.80 19.70 17.44
CA PRO A 262 19.71 20.65 17.21
C PRO A 262 19.94 21.50 15.95
N GLY A 263 18.89 21.67 15.14
CA GLY A 263 18.93 22.44 13.89
C GLY A 263 19.44 21.66 12.66
N THR A 264 19.96 20.44 12.80
CA THR A 264 20.36 19.60 11.64
C THR A 264 19.22 18.75 11.09
N PHE A 265 18.05 18.77 11.73
CA PHE A 265 16.86 18.01 11.37
C PHE A 265 15.60 18.75 11.84
N GLN A 266 14.44 18.43 11.27
CA GLN A 266 13.15 18.90 11.77
C GLN A 266 12.85 18.24 13.12
N PRO A 267 12.45 18.98 14.17
CA PRO A 267 12.20 18.38 15.49
C PRO A 267 10.92 17.52 15.52
N GLU A 268 9.97 17.80 14.63
CA GLU A 268 8.72 17.06 14.49
C GLU A 268 8.15 17.21 13.08
N GLY A 269 7.21 16.34 12.74
CA GLY A 269 6.48 16.38 11.49
C GLY A 269 5.46 15.25 11.43
N VAL A 270 4.85 15.05 10.26
CA VAL A 270 3.98 13.90 10.01
C VAL A 270 4.78 12.81 9.34
N ILE A 271 4.67 11.58 9.85
CA ILE A 271 5.28 10.40 9.24
C ILE A 271 4.21 9.37 8.90
N VAL A 272 4.26 8.84 7.67
CA VAL A 272 3.29 7.89 7.14
C VAL A 272 4.00 6.58 6.78
N GLY A 273 3.61 5.49 7.44
CA GLY A 273 4.02 4.14 7.07
C GLY A 273 3.21 3.65 5.89
N MET A 274 3.87 3.36 4.77
CA MET A 274 3.22 2.99 3.52
C MET A 274 3.91 1.79 2.87
N VAL A 275 3.14 0.93 2.22
CA VAL A 275 3.66 -0.31 1.62
C VAL A 275 3.66 -0.18 0.10
N GLY A 276 4.80 -0.49 -0.52
CA GLY A 276 4.95 -0.56 -1.97
C GLY A 276 4.52 -1.89 -2.57
N ALA A 277 4.54 -2.00 -3.89
CA ALA A 277 4.28 -3.28 -4.55
C ALA A 277 5.42 -4.26 -4.27
N ARG A 278 5.11 -5.40 -3.63
CA ARG A 278 6.11 -6.43 -3.37
C ARG A 278 6.14 -7.45 -4.50
N LEU A 279 7.13 -7.33 -5.39
CA LEU A 279 7.28 -8.21 -6.57
C LEU A 279 8.44 -9.20 -6.46
N GLU A 280 9.01 -9.37 -5.26
CA GLU A 280 10.10 -10.33 -5.00
C GLU A 280 9.62 -11.79 -5.06
N LEU A 281 8.39 -12.07 -4.63
CA LEU A 281 7.90 -13.42 -4.40
C LEU A 281 6.82 -13.85 -5.43
N PRO A 282 7.08 -14.86 -6.28
CA PRO A 282 6.13 -15.28 -7.31
C PRO A 282 4.81 -15.82 -6.77
N GLY A 283 3.71 -15.48 -7.44
CA GLY A 283 2.39 -16.06 -7.25
C GLY A 283 1.54 -15.51 -6.10
N VAL A 284 2.02 -14.50 -5.37
CA VAL A 284 1.33 -13.91 -4.20
C VAL A 284 1.47 -12.39 -4.17
N MET A 285 0.64 -11.71 -3.35
CA MET A 285 0.69 -10.24 -3.18
C MET A 285 0.54 -9.51 -4.53
N GLU A 286 1.23 -8.38 -4.73
CA GLU A 286 1.16 -7.63 -5.99
C GLU A 286 1.74 -8.38 -7.20
N TRP A 287 2.57 -9.43 -7.01
CA TRP A 287 3.02 -10.25 -8.14
C TRP A 287 1.84 -10.85 -8.91
N GLN A 288 0.76 -11.25 -8.20
CA GLN A 288 -0.43 -11.84 -8.84
C GLN A 288 -1.04 -10.93 -9.91
N ASP A 289 -0.97 -9.61 -9.71
CA ASP A 289 -1.66 -8.65 -10.57
C ASP A 289 -0.70 -7.96 -11.54
N CYS A 290 0.48 -7.60 -11.04
CA CYS A 290 1.47 -6.84 -11.78
C CYS A 290 2.29 -7.72 -12.73
N VAL A 291 2.52 -9.00 -12.41
CA VAL A 291 3.45 -9.84 -13.19
C VAL A 291 2.69 -10.88 -13.98
N VAL A 292 2.99 -10.93 -15.28
CA VAL A 292 2.38 -11.86 -16.23
C VAL A 292 3.38 -12.95 -16.60
N THR A 293 3.00 -14.21 -16.35
CA THR A 293 3.78 -15.40 -16.73
C THR A 293 2.88 -16.46 -17.36
N PRO A 294 3.38 -17.34 -18.24
CA PRO A 294 2.57 -18.42 -18.81
C PRO A 294 2.08 -19.42 -17.76
N GLU A 295 2.82 -19.61 -16.67
CA GLU A 295 2.45 -20.55 -15.60
C GLU A 295 1.29 -20.04 -14.73
N GLN A 296 1.25 -18.72 -14.47
CA GLN A 296 0.22 -18.08 -13.64
C GLN A 296 -0.98 -17.61 -14.47
N ASN A 297 -0.75 -16.90 -15.58
CA ASN A 297 -1.78 -16.12 -16.29
C ASN A 297 -2.56 -16.98 -17.29
N SER A 298 -3.33 -17.93 -16.77
CA SER A 298 -4.24 -18.78 -17.56
C SER A 298 -5.69 -18.61 -17.12
N LYS A 299 -6.63 -18.91 -18.01
CA LYS A 299 -8.07 -18.92 -17.70
C LYS A 299 -8.39 -19.80 -16.48
N LYS A 300 -7.72 -20.95 -16.37
CA LYS A 300 -7.88 -21.89 -15.25
C LYS A 300 -7.52 -21.26 -13.90
N GLN A 301 -6.54 -20.36 -13.87
CA GLN A 301 -6.08 -19.68 -12.66
C GLN A 301 -6.84 -18.37 -12.38
N GLY A 302 -7.86 -18.04 -13.19
CA GLY A 302 -8.70 -16.86 -12.99
C GLY A 302 -8.28 -15.62 -13.77
N TYR A 303 -7.39 -15.74 -14.75
CA TYR A 303 -7.01 -14.62 -15.61
C TYR A 303 -7.88 -14.58 -16.87
N GLY A 304 -8.13 -13.37 -17.37
CA GLY A 304 -9.08 -13.10 -18.45
C GLY A 304 -10.46 -12.69 -17.93
N PRO A 305 -11.43 -12.44 -18.83
CA PRO A 305 -12.70 -11.80 -18.50
C PRO A 305 -13.63 -12.67 -17.65
N ASP A 306 -13.55 -13.99 -17.80
CA ASP A 306 -14.50 -14.94 -17.22
C ASP A 306 -13.77 -15.98 -16.35
N PRO A 307 -13.31 -15.60 -15.14
CA PRO A 307 -12.65 -16.53 -14.24
C PRO A 307 -13.63 -17.56 -13.68
N PRO A 308 -13.17 -18.79 -13.39
CA PRO A 308 -14.03 -19.75 -12.70
C PRO A 308 -14.41 -19.23 -11.30
N PRO A 309 -15.58 -19.60 -10.74
CA PRO A 309 -16.10 -18.99 -9.51
C PRO A 309 -15.14 -19.02 -8.32
N ARG A 310 -14.38 -20.10 -8.14
CA ARG A 310 -13.38 -20.18 -7.04
C ARG A 310 -12.23 -19.18 -7.19
N GLN A 311 -11.90 -18.80 -8.41
CA GLN A 311 -10.88 -17.82 -8.76
C GLN A 311 -11.47 -16.42 -8.97
N GLY A 312 -12.76 -16.21 -8.67
CA GLY A 312 -13.47 -14.94 -8.83
C GLY A 312 -12.78 -13.74 -8.18
N LEU A 313 -11.96 -13.95 -7.15
CA LEU A 313 -11.18 -12.87 -6.54
C LEU A 313 -10.22 -12.19 -7.52
N MET A 314 -9.70 -12.90 -8.53
CA MET A 314 -8.88 -12.27 -9.59
C MET A 314 -9.68 -11.28 -10.43
N LYS A 315 -10.98 -11.53 -10.61
CA LYS A 315 -11.91 -10.60 -11.26
C LYS A 315 -12.04 -9.33 -10.47
N GLU A 316 -12.22 -9.46 -9.15
CA GLU A 316 -12.36 -8.31 -8.26
C GLU A 316 -11.07 -7.48 -8.21
N TRP A 317 -9.90 -8.12 -8.16
CA TRP A 317 -8.63 -7.40 -8.29
C TRP A 317 -8.52 -6.67 -9.64
N GLY A 318 -8.88 -7.31 -10.75
CA GLY A 318 -8.92 -6.64 -12.06
C GLY A 318 -9.82 -5.41 -12.04
N ARG A 319 -11.08 -5.55 -11.58
CA ARG A 319 -12.05 -4.47 -11.45
C ARG A 319 -11.50 -3.32 -10.59
N PHE A 320 -10.84 -3.64 -9.47
CA PHE A 320 -10.22 -2.66 -8.59
C PHE A 320 -9.12 -1.84 -9.28
N TRP A 321 -8.34 -2.48 -10.16
CA TRP A 321 -7.34 -1.82 -10.99
C TRP A 321 -7.94 -1.15 -12.25
N GLY A 322 -9.25 -1.19 -12.44
CA GLY A 322 -9.93 -0.64 -13.61
C GLY A 322 -9.68 -1.42 -14.89
N THR A 323 -9.38 -2.73 -14.80
CA THR A 323 -9.02 -3.55 -15.96
C THR A 323 -9.44 -5.01 -15.81
N VAL A 324 -9.08 -5.85 -16.78
CA VAL A 324 -9.13 -7.30 -16.68
C VAL A 324 -7.70 -7.82 -16.59
N LEU A 325 -7.37 -8.58 -15.56
CA LEU A 325 -6.05 -9.20 -15.44
C LEU A 325 -5.84 -10.18 -16.62
N PRO A 326 -4.87 -9.94 -17.51
CA PRO A 326 -4.83 -10.63 -18.79
C PRO A 326 -4.27 -12.05 -18.67
N THR A 327 -4.70 -12.93 -19.58
CA THR A 327 -4.01 -14.21 -19.82
C THR A 327 -2.70 -13.98 -20.59
N TRP A 328 -1.79 -14.95 -20.52
CA TRP A 328 -0.54 -14.93 -21.27
C TRP A 328 -0.76 -14.74 -22.77
N ASP A 329 -1.70 -15.48 -23.36
CA ASP A 329 -2.03 -15.37 -24.80
C ASP A 329 -2.55 -13.99 -25.20
N GLN A 330 -3.22 -13.27 -24.29
CA GLN A 330 -3.69 -11.91 -24.52
C GLN A 330 -2.51 -10.94 -24.50
N VAL A 331 -1.61 -11.07 -23.52
CA VAL A 331 -0.42 -10.20 -23.42
C VAL A 331 0.51 -10.35 -24.62
N GLN A 332 0.66 -11.57 -25.17
CA GLN A 332 1.46 -11.77 -26.39
C GLN A 332 0.93 -11.00 -27.62
N LYS A 333 -0.33 -10.57 -27.60
CA LYS A 333 -0.99 -9.81 -28.68
C LYS A 333 -1.21 -8.34 -28.31
N ALA A 334 -0.90 -7.95 -27.09
CA ALA A 334 -1.11 -6.60 -26.58
C ALA A 334 -0.05 -5.62 -27.12
N PRO A 335 -0.33 -4.31 -27.09
CA PRO A 335 0.68 -3.29 -27.37
C PRO A 335 1.91 -3.47 -26.48
N LYS A 336 3.11 -3.27 -27.05
CA LYS A 336 4.37 -3.43 -26.31
C LYS A 336 4.51 -2.38 -25.21
N ASP A 337 3.89 -1.22 -25.35
CA ASP A 337 4.03 -0.10 -24.41
C ASP A 337 3.20 -0.29 -23.13
N ASP A 338 2.33 -1.30 -23.07
CA ASP A 338 1.57 -1.66 -21.86
C ASP A 338 2.37 -2.55 -20.90
N PHE A 339 3.49 -3.11 -21.35
CA PHE A 339 4.25 -4.11 -20.60
C PHE A 339 5.77 -3.92 -20.69
N ILE A 340 6.46 -4.08 -19.57
CA ILE A 340 7.93 -4.20 -19.56
C ILE A 340 8.30 -5.68 -19.71
N SER A 341 9.04 -6.02 -20.75
CA SER A 341 9.61 -7.37 -20.91
C SER A 341 10.76 -7.57 -19.93
N LEU A 342 10.59 -8.46 -18.95
CA LEU A 342 11.61 -8.80 -17.95
C LEU A 342 12.42 -10.05 -18.36
N SER A 343 11.78 -10.95 -19.12
CA SER A 343 12.38 -12.12 -19.76
C SER A 343 11.41 -12.67 -20.83
N PRO A 344 11.79 -13.64 -21.67
CA PRO A 344 10.88 -14.20 -22.68
C PRO A 344 9.54 -14.75 -22.16
N LYS A 345 9.46 -15.10 -20.86
CA LYS A 345 8.27 -15.66 -20.21
C LYS A 345 7.79 -14.84 -19.00
N ARG A 346 8.24 -13.60 -18.87
CA ARG A 346 7.89 -12.75 -17.73
C ARG A 346 7.77 -11.29 -18.14
N MET A 347 6.61 -10.70 -17.88
CA MET A 347 6.33 -9.31 -18.22
C MET A 347 5.73 -8.59 -17.01
N LEU A 348 6.05 -7.31 -16.85
CA LEU A 348 5.44 -6.43 -15.85
C LEU A 348 4.35 -5.60 -16.52
N ASN A 349 3.12 -5.69 -16.02
CA ASN A 349 1.97 -4.91 -16.46
C ASN A 349 2.08 -3.47 -15.91
N ILE A 350 2.36 -2.52 -16.80
CA ILE A 350 2.59 -1.12 -16.44
C ILE A 350 1.31 -0.50 -15.87
N ASN A 351 0.16 -0.78 -16.50
CA ASN A 351 -1.12 -0.16 -16.13
C ASN A 351 -1.57 -0.58 -14.72
N VAL A 352 -1.41 -1.85 -14.37
CA VAL A 352 -1.73 -2.35 -13.02
C VAL A 352 -0.75 -1.80 -11.99
N TYR A 353 0.55 -1.75 -12.30
CA TYR A 353 1.54 -1.16 -11.41
C TYR A 353 1.27 0.33 -11.15
N LYS A 354 0.94 1.10 -12.20
CA LYS A 354 0.51 2.50 -12.10
C LYS A 354 -0.72 2.64 -11.20
N ALA A 355 -1.78 1.87 -11.47
CA ALA A 355 -3.01 1.91 -10.65
C ALA A 355 -2.72 1.63 -9.17
N ARG A 356 -1.85 0.66 -8.86
CA ARG A 356 -1.44 0.33 -7.50
C ARG A 356 -0.66 1.46 -6.82
N MET A 357 0.24 2.14 -7.54
CA MET A 357 1.03 3.26 -7.01
C MET A 357 0.22 4.55 -6.91
N GLN A 358 -0.77 4.74 -7.79
CA GLN A 358 -1.63 5.92 -7.80
C GLN A 358 -2.42 6.03 -6.50
N LEU A 359 -2.96 4.92 -5.98
CA LEU A 359 -3.64 4.93 -4.68
C LEU A 359 -2.73 5.39 -3.54
N SER A 360 -1.46 4.97 -3.56
CA SER A 360 -0.47 5.40 -2.56
C SER A 360 -0.13 6.89 -2.71
N ALA A 361 0.08 7.37 -3.94
CA ALA A 361 0.35 8.78 -4.21
C ALA A 361 -0.83 9.68 -3.79
N GLU A 362 -2.05 9.34 -4.19
CA GLU A 362 -3.28 10.06 -3.83
C GLU A 362 -3.46 10.10 -2.30
N THR A 363 -3.25 8.97 -1.61
CA THR A 363 -3.36 8.88 -0.15
C THR A 363 -2.33 9.77 0.56
N LEU A 364 -1.07 9.74 0.14
CA LEU A 364 -0.01 10.53 0.77
C LEU A 364 -0.23 12.05 0.58
N LEU A 365 -0.61 12.46 -0.64
CA LEU A 365 -0.85 13.87 -0.95
C LEU A 365 -2.08 14.41 -0.20
N ALA A 366 -3.18 13.63 -0.14
CA ALA A 366 -4.36 14.01 0.62
C ALA A 366 -4.07 14.13 2.13
N GLU A 367 -3.30 13.19 2.69
CA GLU A 367 -2.86 13.24 4.09
C GLU A 367 -2.00 14.46 4.37
N ALA A 368 -1.05 14.74 3.48
CA ALA A 368 -0.19 15.91 3.62
C ALA A 368 -1.00 17.21 3.61
N GLY A 369 -1.91 17.36 2.66
CA GLY A 369 -2.77 18.54 2.55
C GLY A 369 -3.65 18.75 3.79
N VAL A 370 -4.32 17.70 4.26
CA VAL A 370 -5.19 17.77 5.45
C VAL A 370 -4.40 18.11 6.70
N ARG A 371 -3.25 17.46 6.91
CA ARG A 371 -2.39 17.72 8.08
C ARG A 371 -1.82 19.12 8.09
N ALA A 372 -1.37 19.63 6.94
CA ALA A 372 -0.84 20.98 6.84
C ALA A 372 -1.93 22.04 7.04
N LYS A 373 -3.10 21.85 6.43
CA LYS A 373 -4.27 22.72 6.61
C LYS A 373 -4.71 22.80 8.08
N ALA A 374 -4.70 21.68 8.80
CA ALA A 374 -5.09 21.63 10.21
C ALA A 374 -4.20 22.49 11.13
N VAL A 375 -2.96 22.79 10.72
CA VAL A 375 -2.02 23.65 11.46
C VAL A 375 -1.77 25.00 10.78
N GLY A 376 -2.55 25.33 9.74
CA GLY A 376 -2.44 26.61 9.03
C GLY A 376 -1.14 26.78 8.22
N LEU A 377 -0.51 25.68 7.80
CA LEU A 377 0.73 25.66 7.02
C LEU A 377 0.49 25.03 5.64
N LYS A 378 1.52 25.08 4.78
CA LYS A 378 1.61 24.22 3.59
C LYS A 378 2.51 23.01 3.85
N ALA A 379 2.22 21.89 3.20
CA ALA A 379 3.01 20.68 3.29
C ALA A 379 4.24 20.72 2.38
N TYR A 380 5.40 20.41 2.94
CA TYR A 380 6.57 19.93 2.21
C TYR A 380 6.55 18.40 2.26
N VAL A 381 6.26 17.75 1.15
CA VAL A 381 6.08 16.30 1.07
C VAL A 381 7.38 15.64 0.66
N HIS A 382 8.00 14.89 1.55
CA HIS A 382 9.15 14.05 1.25
C HIS A 382 8.69 12.66 0.83
N VAL A 383 9.05 12.26 -0.39
CA VAL A 383 8.68 10.99 -1.00
C VAL A 383 9.90 10.10 -1.15
N VAL A 384 9.95 9.00 -0.41
CA VAL A 384 10.86 7.88 -0.69
C VAL A 384 10.16 6.81 -1.53
N GLY A 385 10.95 6.09 -2.32
CA GLY A 385 10.46 5.01 -3.17
C GLY A 385 9.77 3.89 -2.38
N LEU A 386 8.55 3.54 -2.78
CA LEU A 386 7.79 2.43 -2.21
C LEU A 386 7.93 1.20 -3.11
N GLY A 387 8.61 0.15 -2.63
CA GLY A 387 8.86 -1.07 -3.41
C GLY A 387 9.89 -0.91 -4.54
N LEU A 388 10.62 0.22 -4.57
CA LEU A 388 11.70 0.49 -5.55
C LEU A 388 13.08 -0.03 -5.09
N GLY A 389 13.13 -0.77 -3.98
CA GLY A 389 14.34 -1.44 -3.51
C GLY A 389 14.43 -2.88 -4.02
N VAL A 390 14.67 -3.82 -3.10
CA VAL A 390 14.77 -5.27 -3.43
C VAL A 390 13.47 -5.89 -3.99
N TRP A 391 12.36 -5.16 -4.00
CA TRP A 391 11.09 -5.58 -4.60
C TRP A 391 10.91 -5.15 -6.06
N GLN A 392 11.80 -4.32 -6.58
CA GLN A 392 11.75 -3.85 -7.95
C GLN A 392 12.19 -4.95 -8.93
N LEU A 393 11.53 -5.05 -10.08
CA LEU A 393 11.88 -5.95 -11.19
C LEU A 393 12.59 -5.24 -12.35
N SER A 394 12.40 -3.92 -12.49
CA SER A 394 13.01 -3.11 -13.55
C SER A 394 13.22 -1.67 -13.10
N SER A 395 14.37 -1.06 -13.45
CA SER A 395 14.67 0.36 -13.19
C SER A 395 13.62 1.31 -13.75
N GLN A 396 12.91 0.91 -14.81
CA GLN A 396 11.82 1.70 -15.39
C GLN A 396 10.65 1.94 -14.41
N GLN A 397 10.52 1.12 -13.36
CA GLN A 397 9.52 1.35 -12.30
C GLN A 397 9.73 2.66 -11.54
N GLU A 398 10.96 3.18 -11.47
CA GLU A 398 11.24 4.47 -10.82
C GLU A 398 10.53 5.62 -11.56
N GLN A 399 10.70 5.69 -12.89
CA GLN A 399 10.03 6.71 -13.70
C GLN A 399 8.50 6.55 -13.66
N ILE A 400 8.01 5.31 -13.76
CA ILE A 400 6.57 5.04 -13.68
C ILE A 400 6.00 5.48 -12.32
N PHE A 401 6.72 5.22 -11.23
CA PHE A 401 6.33 5.63 -9.88
C PHE A 401 6.24 7.16 -9.76
N VAL A 402 7.27 7.89 -10.21
CA VAL A 402 7.28 9.35 -10.16
C VAL A 402 6.18 9.94 -11.05
N ASP A 403 6.04 9.47 -12.29
CA ASP A 403 4.99 9.95 -13.21
C ASP A 403 3.58 9.72 -12.65
N THR A 404 3.39 8.66 -11.86
CA THR A 404 2.13 8.36 -11.18
C THR A 404 1.82 9.37 -10.08
N PHE A 405 2.83 9.93 -9.39
CA PHE A 405 2.62 11.09 -8.53
C PHE A 405 2.19 12.31 -9.32
N GLY A 406 2.71 12.50 -10.53
CA GLY A 406 2.21 13.53 -11.45
C GLY A 406 0.74 13.36 -11.78
N ASP A 407 0.25 12.14 -11.96
CA ASP A 407 -1.18 11.88 -12.17
C ASP A 407 -2.00 12.13 -10.90
N ALA A 408 -1.48 11.78 -9.73
CA ALA A 408 -2.14 12.08 -8.44
C ALA A 408 -2.21 13.59 -8.16
N LEU A 409 -1.17 14.36 -8.48
CA LEU A 409 -1.13 15.82 -8.34
C LEU A 409 -2.21 16.54 -9.16
N LYS A 410 -2.64 15.95 -10.29
CA LYS A 410 -3.71 16.52 -11.13
C LYS A 410 -5.11 16.34 -10.54
N VAL A 411 -5.31 15.41 -9.61
CA VAL A 411 -6.64 15.04 -9.10
C VAL A 411 -6.83 15.36 -7.62
N VAL A 412 -5.75 15.37 -6.82
CA VAL A 412 -5.80 15.70 -5.40
C VAL A 412 -5.89 17.21 -5.20
N ASP A 413 -6.59 17.65 -4.14
CA ASP A 413 -6.52 19.04 -3.68
C ASP A 413 -5.10 19.39 -3.20
N THR A 414 -4.37 20.13 -4.03
CA THR A 414 -2.99 20.58 -3.80
C THR A 414 -2.90 21.96 -3.14
N SER A 415 -4.02 22.58 -2.77
CA SER A 415 -4.06 23.96 -2.24
C SER A 415 -3.19 24.17 -0.99
N SER A 416 -3.04 23.12 -0.19
CA SER A 416 -2.26 23.11 1.06
C SER A 416 -0.91 22.41 0.92
N ILE A 417 -0.43 22.17 -0.31
CA ILE A 417 0.88 21.59 -0.61
C ILE A 417 1.77 22.68 -1.20
N SER A 418 3.02 22.79 -0.75
CA SER A 418 4.02 23.69 -1.32
C SER A 418 5.00 22.96 -2.21
N ASP A 419 5.46 21.79 -1.77
CA ASP A 419 6.56 21.06 -2.41
C ASP A 419 6.34 19.55 -2.35
N VAL A 420 6.82 18.86 -3.38
CA VAL A 420 7.00 17.41 -3.38
C VAL A 420 8.45 17.11 -3.74
N ASP A 421 9.18 16.47 -2.83
CA ASP A 421 10.58 16.08 -3.01
C ASP A 421 10.70 14.57 -3.16
N PHE A 422 11.03 14.12 -4.37
CA PHE A 422 11.34 12.73 -4.67
C PHE A 422 12.80 12.45 -4.29
N SER A 423 12.99 11.69 -3.22
CA SER A 423 14.29 11.47 -2.64
C SER A 423 14.77 10.04 -2.77
N TYR A 424 16.04 9.87 -3.16
CA TYR A 424 16.67 8.57 -3.42
C TYR A 424 15.96 7.74 -4.51
N ILE A 425 15.25 8.41 -5.43
CA ILE A 425 14.67 7.81 -6.64
C ILE A 425 15.47 8.31 -7.84
N ASN A 426 15.96 7.43 -8.73
CA ASN A 426 16.81 7.82 -9.86
C ASN A 426 15.95 8.34 -11.03
N CYS A 427 15.27 9.46 -10.79
CA CYS A 427 14.52 10.22 -11.77
C CYS A 427 14.97 11.69 -11.74
N THR A 428 14.76 12.39 -12.84
CA THR A 428 15.06 13.83 -12.95
C THR A 428 13.85 14.65 -13.36
N THR A 429 12.75 14.00 -13.74
CA THR A 429 11.50 14.63 -14.10
C THR A 429 10.32 13.81 -13.60
N CYS A 430 9.22 14.50 -13.33
CA CYS A 430 7.90 13.95 -13.12
C CYS A 430 7.06 14.38 -14.31
N GLN A 431 6.80 13.45 -15.22
CA GLN A 431 6.29 13.75 -16.55
C GLN A 431 7.26 14.73 -17.23
N GLU A 432 6.80 15.94 -17.56
CA GLU A 432 7.63 16.96 -18.23
C GLU A 432 8.31 17.94 -17.26
N SER A 433 7.97 17.92 -15.96
CA SER A 433 8.47 18.89 -14.98
C SER A 433 9.72 18.39 -14.25
N GLY A 434 10.75 19.22 -14.19
CA GLY A 434 12.04 18.96 -13.56
C GLY A 434 12.19 19.51 -12.13
N ASP A 435 13.42 19.44 -11.62
CA ASP A 435 13.82 19.97 -10.31
C ASP A 435 13.67 21.50 -10.22
N GLY A 436 13.03 21.99 -9.16
CA GLY A 436 12.73 23.40 -8.93
C GLY A 436 11.58 23.96 -9.78
N GLU A 437 10.97 23.16 -10.65
CA GLU A 437 9.84 23.57 -11.48
C GLU A 437 8.51 23.37 -10.75
N VAL A 438 7.54 24.24 -11.06
CA VAL A 438 6.17 24.10 -10.57
C VAL A 438 5.42 23.11 -11.46
N PHE A 439 4.84 22.06 -10.87
CA PHE A 439 4.03 21.10 -11.59
C PHE A 439 2.75 21.79 -12.14
N PRO A 440 2.41 21.62 -13.43
CA PRO A 440 1.35 22.37 -14.10
C PRO A 440 0.03 22.41 -13.33
N ASP A 441 -0.58 23.59 -13.24
CA ASP A 441 -1.90 23.85 -12.65
C ASP A 441 -2.08 23.49 -11.16
N THR A 442 -1.00 23.18 -10.43
CA THR A 442 -1.07 22.81 -9.00
C THR A 442 -0.44 23.83 -8.04
N GLY A 443 0.51 24.63 -8.52
CA GLY A 443 1.31 25.51 -7.64
C GLY A 443 2.29 24.76 -6.72
N VAL A 444 2.51 23.46 -6.95
CA VAL A 444 3.44 22.60 -6.19
C VAL A 444 4.80 22.58 -6.87
N THR A 445 5.87 22.90 -6.14
CA THR A 445 7.25 22.81 -6.64
C THR A 445 7.77 21.38 -6.50
N LEU A 446 8.41 20.86 -7.55
CA LEU A 446 9.03 19.54 -7.53
C LEU A 446 10.52 19.62 -7.20
N HIS A 447 11.00 18.63 -6.44
CA HIS A 447 12.42 18.44 -6.17
C HIS A 447 12.85 16.99 -6.41
N PHE A 448 14.07 16.81 -6.90
CA PHE A 448 14.70 15.50 -7.10
C PHE A 448 16.02 15.46 -6.34
N SER A 449 16.03 14.77 -5.20
CA SER A 449 17.10 14.92 -4.22
C SER A 449 17.62 13.59 -3.65
N ARG A 450 18.56 13.71 -2.72
CA ARG A 450 18.98 12.64 -1.80
C ARG A 450 18.96 13.14 -0.36
N ARG A 451 17.98 13.99 -0.03
CA ARG A 451 17.78 14.54 1.33
C ARG A 451 17.42 13.42 2.31
N ALA A 452 17.87 13.56 3.56
CA ALA A 452 17.47 12.66 4.62
C ALA A 452 15.98 12.84 4.98
N LEU A 453 15.37 11.80 5.57
CA LEU A 453 13.94 11.70 5.85
C LEU A 453 13.40 12.92 6.61
N HIS A 454 14.16 13.38 7.61
CA HIS A 454 13.81 14.47 8.52
C HIS A 454 14.71 15.69 8.35
N ALA A 455 15.38 15.83 7.20
CA ALA A 455 16.19 17.00 6.91
C ALA A 455 15.35 18.29 7.05
N PRO A 456 15.96 19.45 7.38
CA PRO A 456 15.22 20.70 7.49
C PRO A 456 14.43 21.03 6.21
N VAL A 457 13.25 21.64 6.39
CA VAL A 457 12.38 22.16 5.32
C VAL A 457 12.27 23.69 5.44
N PRO A 458 11.85 24.40 4.39
CA PRO A 458 11.65 25.85 4.44
C PRO A 458 10.76 26.27 5.63
N SER A 459 11.10 27.40 6.25
CA SER A 459 10.31 27.94 7.36
C SER A 459 8.86 28.19 6.93
N GLY A 460 7.90 27.88 7.81
CA GLY A 460 6.47 28.00 7.51
C GLY A 460 5.88 26.84 6.70
N THR A 461 6.60 25.72 6.57
CA THR A 461 6.07 24.47 6.00
C THR A 461 6.01 23.35 7.04
N LEU A 462 5.04 22.44 6.88
CA LEU A 462 4.95 21.19 7.64
C LEU A 462 5.67 20.10 6.86
N LEU A 463 6.69 19.46 7.45
CA LEU A 463 7.28 18.26 6.88
C LEU A 463 6.30 17.09 6.99
N VAL A 464 5.95 16.50 5.85
CA VAL A 464 5.18 15.26 5.74
C VAL A 464 6.04 14.25 5.01
N THR A 465 6.34 13.12 5.63
CA THR A 465 7.30 12.14 5.11
C THR A 465 6.71 10.74 5.10
N ASN A 466 6.98 9.95 4.07
CA ASN A 466 6.65 8.53 4.07
C ASN A 466 7.88 7.67 4.37
N PHE A 467 7.67 6.48 4.94
CA PHE A 467 8.67 5.42 4.93
C PHE A 467 8.10 4.16 4.30
N ALA A 468 8.95 3.43 3.57
CA ALA A 468 8.60 2.13 3.03
C ALA A 468 8.50 1.12 4.18
N TRP A 469 7.31 0.55 4.35
CA TRP A 469 6.95 -0.48 5.31
C TRP A 469 6.56 -1.78 4.58
N ASP A 470 6.44 -2.88 5.32
CA ASP A 470 5.96 -4.19 4.86
C ASP A 470 4.49 -4.44 5.22
N GLY A 471 3.74 -5.01 4.27
CA GLY A 471 2.33 -5.36 4.46
C GLY A 471 2.07 -6.49 5.47
N ASN A 472 3.11 -7.17 5.98
CA ASN A 472 2.97 -8.29 6.91
C ASN A 472 3.95 -8.21 8.09
N SER A 473 4.29 -7.02 8.57
CA SER A 473 5.08 -6.85 9.80
C SER A 473 4.52 -5.74 10.67
N LEU A 474 4.99 -5.63 11.91
CA LEU A 474 4.79 -4.43 12.71
C LEU A 474 5.73 -3.31 12.22
N PRO A 475 5.42 -2.03 12.52
CA PRO A 475 6.27 -0.91 12.10
C PRO A 475 7.72 -1.09 12.56
N GLY A 476 8.66 -0.84 11.65
CA GLY A 476 10.09 -0.97 11.90
C GLY A 476 10.67 -2.31 11.47
N ASN A 477 9.86 -3.36 11.25
CA ASN A 477 10.26 -4.67 10.71
C ASN A 477 11.64 -5.16 11.20
N GLU A 478 12.70 -5.05 10.40
CA GLU A 478 14.04 -5.53 10.76
C GLU A 478 14.67 -4.80 11.95
N TYR A 479 14.13 -3.63 12.34
CA TYR A 479 14.39 -2.96 13.61
C TYR A 479 14.31 -3.94 14.77
N TRP A 480 13.23 -4.74 14.87
CA TRP A 480 13.01 -5.66 15.98
C TRP A 480 14.01 -6.82 16.04
N LYS A 481 14.81 -7.02 14.98
CA LYS A 481 15.94 -7.97 14.92
C LYS A 481 17.29 -7.30 15.22
N GLY A 482 17.31 -6.02 15.56
CA GLY A 482 18.52 -5.22 15.77
C GLY A 482 19.22 -4.81 14.47
N MET A 483 18.56 -4.93 13.31
CA MET A 483 19.12 -4.53 12.02
C MET A 483 18.86 -3.05 11.75
N LEU A 484 19.52 -2.18 12.51
CA LEU A 484 19.19 -0.74 12.62
C LEU A 484 19.51 0.12 11.39
N SER A 485 19.96 -0.48 10.28
CA SER A 485 20.33 0.25 9.05
C SER A 485 20.10 -0.54 7.77
N SER A 486 19.25 -1.57 7.79
CA SER A 486 19.02 -2.45 6.63
C SER A 486 18.06 -1.88 5.58
N SER A 487 17.11 -1.05 5.99
CA SER A 487 15.95 -0.62 5.16
C SER A 487 15.42 0.74 5.64
N GLY A 488 14.34 1.22 5.02
CA GLY A 488 13.64 2.43 5.46
C GLY A 488 12.92 2.24 6.80
N ASP A 489 12.37 1.06 7.04
CA ASP A 489 11.74 0.63 8.29
C ASP A 489 12.57 0.91 9.56
N PRO A 490 13.78 0.35 9.74
CA PRO A 490 14.61 0.62 10.89
C PRO A 490 15.10 2.07 10.92
N ALA A 491 15.29 2.71 9.76
CA ALA A 491 15.67 4.12 9.72
C ALA A 491 14.56 5.01 10.33
N ALA A 492 13.30 4.76 10.00
CA ALA A 492 12.14 5.44 10.57
C ALA A 492 11.97 5.11 12.07
N ALA A 493 12.00 3.83 12.45
CA ALA A 493 11.87 3.40 13.86
C ALA A 493 13.00 3.91 14.76
N CYS A 494 14.19 4.11 14.20
CA CYS A 494 15.33 4.68 14.91
C CYS A 494 15.31 6.21 14.99
N SER A 495 14.50 6.90 14.20
CA SER A 495 14.55 8.36 14.10
C SER A 495 13.28 9.06 14.57
N SER A 496 12.22 8.28 14.84
CA SER A 496 10.87 8.77 15.12
C SER A 496 10.09 7.82 16.04
N GLY A 497 8.89 8.21 16.46
CA GLY A 497 8.04 7.45 17.37
C GLY A 497 7.33 6.23 16.75
N VAL A 498 7.52 5.92 15.47
CA VAL A 498 6.70 4.92 14.74
C VAL A 498 6.69 3.52 15.34
N ALA A 499 7.76 3.11 16.05
CA ALA A 499 7.84 1.81 16.71
C ALA A 499 6.79 1.65 17.84
N GLU A 500 6.33 2.76 18.43
CA GLU A 500 5.26 2.79 19.44
C GLU A 500 3.97 3.37 18.86
N LEU A 501 4.03 4.50 18.16
CA LEU A 501 2.84 5.23 17.71
C LEU A 501 2.05 4.50 16.63
N HIS A 502 2.73 3.80 15.70
CA HIS A 502 2.07 3.07 14.61
C HIS A 502 1.80 1.60 14.96
N ASN A 503 2.21 1.14 16.14
CA ASN A 503 2.17 -0.28 16.51
C ASN A 503 0.86 -0.58 17.25
N SER A 504 -0.03 -1.35 16.63
CA SER A 504 -1.35 -1.71 17.18
C SER A 504 -1.31 -2.54 18.46
N MET A 505 -0.17 -3.17 18.77
CA MET A 505 0.02 -3.85 20.05
C MET A 505 0.40 -2.89 21.19
N ILE A 506 0.79 -1.65 20.86
CA ILE A 506 1.23 -0.63 21.81
C ILE A 506 0.23 0.52 21.88
N ASN A 507 -0.08 1.14 20.74
CA ASN A 507 -1.03 2.24 20.63
C ASN A 507 -2.41 1.71 20.20
N PRO A 508 -3.41 1.68 21.10
CA PRO A 508 -4.74 1.15 20.79
C PRO A 508 -5.53 2.02 19.80
N ARG A 509 -5.03 3.21 19.44
CA ARG A 509 -5.62 4.04 18.39
C ARG A 509 -5.32 3.55 16.98
N VAL A 510 -4.37 2.64 16.82
CA VAL A 510 -4.11 1.97 15.53
C VAL A 510 -5.06 0.78 15.41
N CYS A 511 -6.34 1.08 15.24
CA CYS A 511 -7.43 0.11 15.15
C CYS A 511 -8.49 0.57 14.13
N ALA A 512 -9.35 -0.35 13.71
CA ALA A 512 -10.39 -0.08 12.73
C ALA A 512 -11.34 1.03 13.19
N ALA A 513 -11.69 1.10 14.48
CA ALA A 513 -12.56 2.15 15.00
C ALA A 513 -12.00 3.57 14.79
N ASN A 514 -10.71 3.72 14.49
CA ASN A 514 -10.07 5.00 14.16
C ASN A 514 -9.70 5.11 12.68
N LEU A 515 -10.28 4.27 11.81
CA LEU A 515 -9.96 4.24 10.39
C LEU A 515 -10.36 5.55 9.73
N HIS A 516 -9.40 6.13 9.02
CA HIS A 516 -9.62 7.26 8.14
C HIS A 516 -9.60 6.81 6.68
N VAL A 517 -10.38 7.51 5.86
CA VAL A 517 -10.57 7.21 4.44
C VAL A 517 -10.08 8.39 3.63
N ALA A 518 -9.05 8.17 2.81
CA ALA A 518 -8.53 9.14 1.87
C ALA A 518 -9.29 9.12 0.55
N SER A 519 -9.56 10.31 0.04
CA SER A 519 -10.07 10.58 -1.31
C SER A 519 -9.23 11.70 -1.92
N PRO A 520 -9.31 11.94 -3.24
CA PRO A 520 -8.65 13.09 -3.85
C PRO A 520 -9.09 14.44 -3.24
N THR A 521 -10.27 14.50 -2.62
CA THR A 521 -10.82 15.72 -2.02
C THR A 521 -10.49 15.90 -0.53
N GLY A 522 -9.85 14.94 0.11
CA GLY A 522 -9.48 15.02 1.53
C GLY A 522 -9.60 13.69 2.27
N ILE A 523 -9.54 13.79 3.61
CA ILE A 523 -9.59 12.66 4.53
C ILE A 523 -10.69 12.87 5.54
N GLU A 524 -11.44 11.81 5.82
CA GLU A 524 -12.51 11.81 6.81
C GLU A 524 -12.49 10.52 7.63
N HIS A 525 -13.10 10.55 8.80
CA HIS A 525 -13.29 9.33 9.58
C HIS A 525 -14.26 8.39 8.84
N VAL A 526 -14.09 7.07 8.96
CA VAL A 526 -14.92 6.08 8.24
C VAL A 526 -16.43 6.28 8.44
N ALA A 527 -16.84 6.75 9.62
CA ALA A 527 -18.24 7.08 9.91
C ALA A 527 -18.75 8.28 9.11
N GLU A 528 -17.92 9.31 8.93
CA GLU A 528 -18.25 10.50 8.13
C GLU A 528 -18.36 10.12 6.65
N TYR A 529 -17.39 9.34 6.15
CA TYR A 529 -17.43 8.75 4.81
C TYR A 529 -18.74 8.00 4.56
N ALA A 530 -19.12 7.13 5.49
CA ALA A 530 -20.32 6.31 5.33
C ALA A 530 -21.60 7.14 5.35
N ARG A 531 -21.71 8.14 6.24
CA ARG A 531 -22.87 9.07 6.28
C ARG A 531 -22.98 9.85 4.97
N ARG A 532 -21.86 10.34 4.44
CA ARG A 532 -21.82 11.04 3.15
C ARG A 532 -22.28 10.14 2.00
N LYS A 533 -21.78 8.91 1.92
CA LYS A 533 -22.20 7.93 0.89
C LYS A 533 -23.68 7.56 0.98
N LEU A 534 -24.22 7.40 2.20
CA LEU A 534 -25.65 7.18 2.40
C LEU A 534 -26.49 8.38 1.96
N HIS A 535 -26.00 9.60 2.19
CA HIS A 535 -26.66 10.81 1.71
C HIS A 535 -26.66 10.89 0.17
N GLU A 536 -25.52 10.66 -0.47
CA GLU A 536 -25.37 10.62 -1.94
C GLU A 536 -26.32 9.59 -2.59
N ALA A 537 -26.46 8.40 -2.00
CA ALA A 537 -27.37 7.37 -2.51
C ALA A 537 -28.85 7.78 -2.41
N ARG A 538 -29.23 8.47 -1.32
CA ARG A 538 -30.61 8.96 -1.12
C ARG A 538 -30.97 10.07 -2.11
N THR A 539 -30.04 10.98 -2.39
CA THR A 539 -30.27 12.09 -3.33
C THR A 539 -30.28 11.63 -4.79
N ALA A 540 -29.52 10.59 -5.15
CA ALA A 540 -29.55 10.02 -6.50
C ALA A 540 -30.84 9.26 -6.84
N THR A 541 -31.64 8.90 -5.83
CA THR A 541 -32.91 8.15 -5.99
C THR A 541 -34.14 9.08 -6.03
N GLN A 542 -33.96 10.37 -5.73
CA GLN A 542 -34.97 11.43 -5.83
C GLN A 542 -34.84 12.15 -7.17
#